data_AF-A0A7U9NK50-F1
#
_entry.id   AF-A0A7U9NK50-F1
#
_cell.length_a   1.000
_cell.length_b   1.000
_cell.length_c   1.000
_cell.angle_alpha   90.00
_cell.angle_beta   90.00
_cell.angle_gamma   90.00
#
_symmetry.space_group_name_H-M   'P 1'
#
loop_
_entity.id
_entity.type
_entity.pdbx_description
1 polymer ?
#
loop_
_entity_poly.entity_id
_entity_poly.type
_entity_poly.pdbx_seq_one_letter_code
_entity_poly.pdbx_strand_id
1 'polypeptide(L)'
;MKGKIMRHVVSLCGGATAALLLTGCNPTAGATEYEVIYPSGYSRDSYAYDEKSPIEGSSCYLQWEEADDYKKTYDYDIHILDENGSVLYEYPDMGSKAMRGSVQEDGNTWVCAEHWTAPHHNGYVEGWLKESDLLLIDLSCGEILFQDKAGENEFYLTSNGTRCYFYLPGKEESDKLFGLIKIPAENAVIYYRDTSDWTQKHTVYTFDYVSEPDIDTSNGVLTRIKFYISENQLKVAWTFYESVGNGNWEYLEKKAYEIPLAENAFQ
;
A
#
# COMPACT_ATOMS: atom_id res chain seq x y z
N MET A 1 -50.21 -8.22 59.79
CA MET A 1 -49.60 -9.12 58.78
C MET A 1 -49.51 -8.39 57.46
N LYS A 2 -48.30 -7.94 57.08
CA LYS A 2 -48.04 -7.17 55.86
C LYS A 2 -47.46 -8.10 54.79
N GLY A 3 -48.14 -8.17 53.64
CA GLY A 3 -47.69 -8.93 52.46
C GLY A 3 -46.38 -8.37 51.90
N LYS A 4 -45.46 -9.26 51.54
CA LYS A 4 -44.20 -8.91 50.89
C LYS A 4 -44.26 -9.31 49.42
N ILE A 5 -43.93 -8.31 48.61
CA ILE A 5 -43.92 -8.28 47.15
C ILE A 5 -42.77 -9.13 46.61
N MET A 6 -43.11 -9.91 45.58
CA MET A 6 -42.25 -10.69 44.72
C MET A 6 -41.33 -9.77 43.90
N ARG A 7 -40.01 -10.02 43.92
CA ARG A 7 -39.06 -9.44 42.98
C ARG A 7 -38.43 -10.57 42.17
N HIS A 8 -38.65 -10.53 40.86
CA HIS A 8 -38.02 -11.40 39.88
C HIS A 8 -36.50 -11.16 39.84
N VAL A 9 -35.76 -12.26 39.86
CA VAL A 9 -34.33 -12.33 39.56
C VAL A 9 -34.21 -12.24 38.05
N VAL A 10 -33.74 -11.10 37.54
CA VAL A 10 -33.32 -10.97 36.14
C VAL A 10 -31.85 -11.40 36.07
N SER A 11 -31.63 -12.49 35.35
CA SER A 11 -30.34 -13.08 35.02
C SER A 11 -29.44 -12.06 34.32
N LEU A 12 -28.39 -11.59 35.01
CA LEU A 12 -27.28 -10.85 34.42
C LEU A 12 -26.31 -11.84 33.76
N CYS A 13 -26.68 -12.36 32.60
CA CYS A 13 -25.76 -13.07 31.70
C CYS A 13 -26.09 -12.66 30.26
N GLY A 14 -25.54 -11.52 29.85
CA GLY A 14 -25.80 -10.97 28.51
C GLY A 14 -25.21 -9.59 28.36
N GLY A 15 -23.87 -9.50 28.32
CA GLY A 15 -23.21 -8.20 28.19
C GLY A 15 -21.68 -8.26 28.15
N ALA A 16 -21.09 -9.33 27.64
CA ALA A 16 -19.63 -9.43 27.51
C ALA A 16 -19.14 -9.71 26.08
N THR A 17 -20.03 -9.82 25.09
CA THR A 17 -19.66 -10.28 23.74
C THR A 17 -19.82 -9.22 22.63
N ALA A 18 -20.14 -7.97 22.97
CA ALA A 18 -20.38 -6.90 21.99
C ALA A 18 -19.32 -5.76 22.03
N ALA A 19 -18.22 -5.91 22.77
CA ALA A 19 -17.16 -4.90 22.85
C ALA A 19 -15.89 -5.24 22.05
N LEU A 20 -15.84 -6.39 21.37
CA LEU A 20 -14.67 -6.84 20.58
C LEU A 20 -14.79 -6.61 19.07
N LEU A 21 -15.86 -5.96 18.60
CA LEU A 21 -16.09 -5.68 17.17
C LEU A 21 -15.99 -4.19 16.81
N LEU A 22 -15.43 -3.37 17.70
CA LEU A 22 -15.17 -1.95 17.45
C LEU A 22 -13.68 -1.59 17.58
N THR A 23 -12.77 -2.51 17.27
CA THR A 23 -11.38 -2.15 16.93
C THR A 23 -11.29 -1.72 15.46
N GLY A 24 -12.20 -0.84 15.04
CA GLY A 24 -12.04 0.02 13.88
C GLY A 24 -11.44 1.35 14.35
N CYS A 25 -10.38 1.28 15.15
CA CYS A 25 -9.69 2.48 15.62
C CYS A 25 -8.77 2.95 14.50
N ASN A 26 -9.30 3.89 13.71
CA ASN A 26 -8.67 5.12 13.20
C ASN A 26 -7.13 5.09 13.16
N PRO A 27 -6.46 5.31 12.01
CA PRO A 27 -5.01 5.44 11.99
C PRO A 27 -4.62 6.51 13.02
N THR A 28 -3.82 6.08 13.99
CA THR A 28 -3.35 6.89 15.10
C THR A 28 -2.83 8.21 14.54
N ALA A 29 -3.24 9.34 15.12
CA ALA A 29 -2.63 10.63 14.79
C ALA A 29 -1.10 10.48 14.92
N GLY A 30 -0.37 10.71 13.82
CA GLY A 30 1.07 10.42 13.72
C GLY A 30 1.45 9.27 12.78
N ALA A 31 0.52 8.68 12.04
CA ALA A 31 0.86 7.61 11.09
C ALA A 31 1.55 8.13 9.81
N THR A 32 2.58 7.42 9.35
CA THR A 32 3.41 7.80 8.19
C THR A 32 2.69 7.58 6.87
N GLU A 33 2.57 8.62 6.04
CA GLU A 33 2.02 8.52 4.67
C GLU A 33 3.08 8.10 3.64
N TYR A 34 2.65 7.53 2.52
CA TYR A 34 3.47 7.15 1.38
C TYR A 34 3.03 7.97 0.17
N GLU A 35 4.00 8.38 -0.64
CA GLU A 35 3.77 9.01 -1.93
C GLU A 35 4.72 8.40 -2.95
N VAL A 36 4.18 7.93 -4.07
CA VAL A 36 4.97 7.35 -5.16
C VAL A 36 4.99 8.32 -6.32
N ILE A 37 6.19 8.70 -6.76
CA ILE A 37 6.44 9.71 -7.77
C ILE A 37 7.12 9.04 -8.96
N TYR A 38 6.44 9.06 -10.11
CA TYR A 38 6.88 8.40 -11.33
C TYR A 38 7.70 9.35 -12.24
N PRO A 39 8.52 8.81 -13.16
CA PRO A 39 9.28 9.61 -14.13
C PRO A 39 8.42 10.58 -14.96
N SER A 40 7.18 10.19 -15.28
CA SER A 40 6.20 11.06 -15.95
C SER A 40 5.80 12.31 -15.16
N GLY A 41 6.12 12.37 -13.86
CA GLY A 41 5.67 13.41 -12.94
C GLY A 41 4.29 13.13 -12.33
N TYR A 42 3.62 12.04 -12.71
CA TYR A 42 2.45 11.56 -11.99
C TYR A 42 2.86 11.17 -10.56
N SER A 43 2.03 11.53 -9.58
CA SER A 43 2.25 11.21 -8.17
C SER A 43 0.99 10.58 -7.61
N ARG A 44 1.15 9.52 -6.81
CA ARG A 44 0.06 8.88 -6.05
C ARG A 44 0.34 9.02 -4.56
N ASP A 45 -0.56 9.67 -3.85
CA ASP A 45 -0.56 9.77 -2.39
C ASP A 45 -1.89 9.27 -1.79
N SER A 46 -2.06 9.45 -0.48
CA SER A 46 -3.24 9.05 0.28
C SER A 46 -4.56 9.71 -0.17
N TYR A 47 -4.51 10.71 -1.05
CA TYR A 47 -5.66 11.46 -1.55
C TYR A 47 -5.94 11.26 -3.04
N ALA A 48 -5.14 10.45 -3.74
CA ALA A 48 -5.35 10.17 -5.16
C ALA A 48 -6.45 9.13 -5.37
N TYR A 49 -7.69 9.56 -5.62
CA TYR A 49 -8.88 8.71 -5.89
C TYR A 49 -9.25 8.63 -7.38
N ASP A 50 -8.26 8.66 -8.25
CA ASP A 50 -8.53 8.76 -9.67
C ASP A 50 -9.24 7.48 -10.16
N GLU A 51 -10.38 7.66 -10.82
CA GLU A 51 -11.04 6.57 -11.54
C GLU A 51 -10.14 5.99 -12.63
N LYS A 52 -9.26 6.84 -13.17
CA LYS A 52 -8.28 6.51 -14.20
C LYS A 52 -6.88 6.84 -13.73
N SER A 53 -5.97 5.88 -13.84
CA SER A 53 -4.54 6.08 -13.55
C SER A 53 -3.71 5.80 -14.80
N PRO A 54 -2.68 6.59 -15.11
CA PRO A 54 -1.80 6.31 -16.23
C PRO A 54 -1.02 5.02 -16.01
N ILE A 55 -0.76 4.27 -17.09
CA ILE A 55 0.25 3.22 -17.11
C ILE A 55 1.59 3.86 -17.46
N GLU A 56 2.50 3.94 -16.50
CA GLU A 56 3.80 4.59 -16.65
C GLU A 56 4.57 3.98 -17.84
N GLY A 57 5.17 4.83 -18.67
CA GLY A 57 5.90 4.40 -19.87
C GLY A 57 5.01 4.13 -21.10
N SER A 58 3.70 4.40 -21.04
CA SER A 58 2.78 4.26 -22.18
C SER A 58 1.80 5.43 -22.30
N SER A 59 1.00 5.42 -23.37
CA SER A 59 -0.17 6.29 -23.52
C SER A 59 -1.48 5.65 -23.00
N CYS A 60 -1.41 4.44 -22.44
CA CYS A 60 -2.55 3.71 -21.91
C CYS A 60 -2.89 4.11 -20.47
N TYR A 61 -4.12 3.80 -20.06
CA TYR A 61 -4.62 4.06 -18.72
C TYR A 61 -5.28 2.81 -18.12
N LEU A 62 -5.19 2.67 -16.81
CA LEU A 62 -6.02 1.76 -16.04
C LEU A 62 -7.27 2.50 -15.58
N GLN A 63 -8.42 1.85 -15.65
CA GLN A 63 -9.68 2.31 -15.08
C GLN A 63 -10.29 1.17 -14.26
N TRP A 64 -10.83 1.49 -13.08
CA TRP A 64 -11.66 0.53 -12.35
C TRP A 64 -13.13 0.75 -12.69
N GLU A 65 -13.89 -0.35 -12.74
CA GLU A 65 -15.35 -0.34 -12.82
C GLU A 65 -15.92 -1.26 -11.74
N GLU A 66 -17.09 -0.93 -11.16
CA GLU A 66 -17.74 -1.85 -10.21
C GLU A 66 -18.15 -3.11 -10.98
N ALA A 67 -17.70 -4.29 -10.50
CA ALA A 67 -18.07 -5.56 -11.12
C ALA A 67 -19.60 -5.78 -11.08
N ASP A 68 -20.11 -6.61 -11.98
CA ASP A 68 -21.56 -6.90 -12.11
C ASP A 68 -22.23 -7.29 -10.78
N ASP A 69 -21.51 -7.99 -9.90
CA ASP A 69 -21.99 -8.44 -8.61
C ASP A 69 -21.40 -7.68 -7.41
N TYR A 70 -20.80 -6.51 -7.64
CA TYR A 70 -20.15 -5.64 -6.64
C TYR A 70 -20.92 -5.50 -5.33
N LYS A 71 -22.26 -5.44 -5.36
CA LYS A 71 -23.09 -5.35 -4.15
C LYS A 71 -22.96 -6.56 -3.21
N LYS A 72 -22.38 -7.66 -3.67
CA LYS A 72 -22.13 -8.90 -2.91
C LYS A 72 -20.66 -9.07 -2.59
N THR A 73 -19.79 -8.82 -3.55
CA THR A 73 -18.35 -9.11 -3.50
C THR A 73 -17.53 -7.90 -3.06
N TYR A 74 -17.99 -6.71 -3.43
CA TYR A 74 -17.25 -5.45 -3.39
C TYR A 74 -16.02 -5.42 -4.33
N ASP A 75 -16.05 -6.26 -5.36
CA ASP A 75 -14.98 -6.40 -6.35
C ASP A 75 -15.11 -5.41 -7.51
N TYR A 76 -13.99 -5.10 -8.14
CA TYR A 76 -13.90 -4.20 -9.28
C TYR A 76 -13.29 -4.94 -10.47
N ASP A 77 -13.62 -4.50 -11.67
CA ASP A 77 -12.97 -4.92 -12.91
C ASP A 77 -11.81 -3.99 -13.23
N ILE A 78 -10.81 -4.51 -13.96
CA ILE A 78 -9.76 -3.68 -14.56
C ILE A 78 -10.08 -3.45 -16.03
N HIS A 79 -10.16 -2.20 -16.45
CA HIS A 79 -10.13 -1.79 -17.84
C HIS A 79 -8.77 -1.19 -18.19
N ILE A 80 -8.14 -1.70 -19.24
CA ILE A 80 -7.00 -1.05 -19.89
C ILE A 80 -7.55 -0.23 -21.06
N LEU A 81 -7.33 1.08 -21.02
CA LEU A 81 -7.78 2.03 -22.01
C LEU A 81 -6.63 2.47 -22.92
N ASP A 82 -6.95 2.77 -24.18
CA ASP A 82 -6.04 3.50 -25.08
C ASP A 82 -5.97 5.00 -24.74
N GLU A 83 -5.17 5.74 -25.49
CA GLU A 83 -4.98 7.19 -25.34
C GLU A 83 -6.27 8.01 -25.58
N ASN A 84 -7.26 7.44 -26.25
CA ASN A 84 -8.55 8.05 -26.53
C ASN A 84 -9.63 7.66 -25.52
N GLY A 85 -9.29 6.79 -24.55
CA GLY A 85 -10.20 6.28 -23.53
C GLY A 85 -11.07 5.11 -23.99
N SER A 86 -10.75 4.46 -25.12
CA SER A 86 -11.43 3.24 -25.57
C SER A 86 -10.87 2.04 -24.81
N VAL A 87 -11.75 1.13 -24.37
CA VAL A 87 -11.34 -0.12 -23.71
C VAL A 87 -10.62 -1.01 -24.72
N LEU A 88 -9.36 -1.33 -24.42
CA LEU A 88 -8.56 -2.32 -25.14
C LEU A 88 -8.77 -3.72 -24.56
N TYR A 89 -8.72 -3.81 -23.23
CA TYR A 89 -8.81 -5.07 -22.49
C TYR A 89 -9.61 -4.89 -21.20
N GLU A 90 -10.27 -5.97 -20.79
CA GLU A 90 -11.10 -6.05 -19.59
C GLU A 90 -10.70 -7.31 -18.80
N TYR A 91 -10.49 -7.15 -17.49
CA TYR A 91 -10.15 -8.23 -16.56
C TYR A 91 -11.15 -8.21 -15.39
N PRO A 92 -12.18 -9.08 -15.45
CA PRO A 92 -13.24 -9.10 -14.45
C PRO A 92 -12.74 -9.53 -13.07
N ASP A 93 -13.27 -8.92 -12.01
CA ASP A 93 -13.00 -9.25 -10.60
C ASP A 93 -11.52 -9.19 -10.18
N MET A 94 -10.67 -8.47 -10.92
CA MET A 94 -9.23 -8.33 -10.65
C MET A 94 -8.80 -6.94 -10.20
N GLY A 95 -9.73 -5.99 -10.19
CA GLY A 95 -9.47 -4.57 -9.96
C GLY A 95 -9.59 -4.14 -8.51
N SER A 96 -9.27 -2.86 -8.32
CA SER A 96 -9.52 -2.14 -7.08
C SER A 96 -9.61 -0.64 -7.38
N LYS A 97 -10.06 0.16 -6.42
CA LYS A 97 -10.03 1.63 -6.53
C LYS A 97 -8.62 2.22 -6.57
N ALA A 98 -7.61 1.44 -6.22
CA ALA A 98 -6.23 1.88 -6.14
C ALA A 98 -5.36 0.99 -7.03
N MET A 99 -5.19 1.41 -8.28
CA MET A 99 -4.40 0.67 -9.27
C MET A 99 -3.23 1.48 -9.80
N ARG A 100 -2.18 0.77 -10.23
CA ARG A 100 -1.03 1.36 -10.90
C ARG A 100 -0.50 0.39 -11.94
N GLY A 101 0.07 0.93 -13.01
CA GLY A 101 0.71 0.16 -14.05
C GLY A 101 2.03 0.76 -14.50
N SER A 102 2.94 -0.08 -14.95
CA SER A 102 4.21 0.34 -15.54
C SER A 102 4.65 -0.61 -16.63
N VAL A 103 4.95 -0.06 -17.81
CA VAL A 103 5.49 -0.80 -18.96
C VAL A 103 6.98 -1.06 -18.76
N GLN A 104 7.40 -2.27 -19.11
CA GLN A 104 8.77 -2.73 -19.16
C GLN A 104 9.37 -2.52 -20.55
N GLU A 105 10.70 -2.58 -20.68
CA GLU A 105 11.38 -2.38 -21.97
C GLU A 105 10.95 -3.39 -23.06
N ASP A 106 10.58 -4.60 -22.66
CA ASP A 106 10.10 -5.66 -23.56
C ASP A 106 8.63 -5.49 -24.00
N GLY A 107 7.96 -4.44 -23.51
CA GLY A 107 6.55 -4.14 -23.80
C GLY A 107 5.56 -4.81 -22.84
N ASN A 108 6.02 -5.71 -21.96
CA ASN A 108 5.18 -6.29 -20.93
C ASN A 108 4.83 -5.24 -19.87
N THR A 109 3.68 -5.38 -19.24
CA THR A 109 3.16 -4.38 -18.31
C THR A 109 2.81 -5.01 -16.99
N TRP A 110 3.43 -4.51 -15.94
CA TRP A 110 3.01 -4.84 -14.58
C TRP A 110 1.83 -3.96 -14.18
N VAL A 111 0.78 -4.58 -13.66
CA VAL A 111 -0.38 -3.92 -13.06
C VAL A 111 -0.50 -4.41 -11.61
N CYS A 112 -0.69 -3.46 -10.69
CA CYS A 112 -0.93 -3.72 -9.28
C CYS A 112 -2.29 -3.15 -8.89
N ALA A 113 -3.15 -3.98 -8.30
CA ALA A 113 -4.40 -3.58 -7.67
C ALA A 113 -4.26 -3.71 -6.15
N GLU A 114 -4.46 -2.62 -5.41
CA GLU A 114 -4.23 -2.54 -3.97
C GLU A 114 -5.54 -2.65 -3.18
N HIS A 115 -5.57 -3.57 -2.22
CA HIS A 115 -6.73 -3.77 -1.34
C HIS A 115 -6.47 -3.19 0.03
N TRP A 116 -7.05 -2.01 0.26
CA TRP A 116 -6.91 -1.28 1.52
C TRP A 116 -8.05 -1.61 2.47
N THR A 117 -7.74 -1.69 3.76
CA THR A 117 -8.75 -1.98 4.80
C THR A 117 -9.70 -0.81 5.08
N ALA A 118 -9.33 0.42 4.69
CA ALA A 118 -10.15 1.61 4.86
C ALA A 118 -10.74 2.07 3.51
N PRO A 119 -12.08 2.10 3.34
CA PRO A 119 -12.72 2.43 2.06
C PRO A 119 -12.72 3.94 1.72
N HIS A 120 -12.34 4.80 2.67
CA HIS A 120 -12.35 6.26 2.53
C HIS A 120 -10.96 6.91 2.59
N HIS A 121 -9.92 6.08 2.67
CA HIS A 121 -8.53 6.49 2.68
C HIS A 121 -7.76 5.52 1.79
N ASN A 122 -7.26 5.99 0.65
CA ASN A 122 -6.29 5.21 -0.11
C ASN A 122 -5.08 5.06 0.80
N GLY A 123 -4.91 3.84 1.32
CA GLY A 123 -4.28 3.57 2.60
C GLY A 123 -2.77 3.65 2.57
N TYR A 124 -2.18 4.63 1.91
CA TYR A 124 -0.75 4.92 1.90
C TYR A 124 -0.23 5.31 3.31
N VAL A 125 -0.93 4.96 4.39
CA VAL A 125 -0.53 5.13 5.77
C VAL A 125 0.02 3.79 6.30
N GLU A 126 1.10 3.81 7.09
CA GLU A 126 1.63 2.63 7.77
C GLU A 126 0.51 1.77 8.42
N GLY A 127 0.34 0.53 7.95
CA GLY A 127 -0.44 -0.51 8.64
C GLY A 127 -1.83 -0.88 8.09
N TRP A 128 -2.17 -0.58 6.83
CA TRP A 128 -3.55 -0.74 6.33
C TRP A 128 -3.68 -1.38 4.94
N LEU A 129 -2.57 -1.78 4.29
CA LEU A 129 -2.59 -2.57 3.04
C LEU A 129 -2.88 -4.02 3.41
N LYS A 130 -4.03 -4.54 3.01
CA LYS A 130 -4.38 -5.94 3.30
C LYS A 130 -3.63 -6.90 2.39
N GLU A 131 -3.64 -6.61 1.10
CA GLU A 131 -3.02 -7.39 0.04
C GLU A 131 -2.93 -6.56 -1.23
N SER A 132 -2.18 -7.05 -2.23
CA SER A 132 -2.24 -6.52 -3.59
C SER A 132 -2.22 -7.65 -4.59
N ASP A 133 -3.04 -7.55 -5.63
CA ASP A 133 -2.98 -8.43 -6.78
C ASP A 133 -2.02 -7.84 -7.80
N LEU A 134 -1.08 -8.67 -8.28
CA LEU A 134 -0.08 -8.29 -9.27
C LEU A 134 -0.25 -9.13 -10.54
N LEU A 135 -0.32 -8.44 -11.67
CA LEU A 135 -0.51 -9.01 -13.00
C LEU A 135 0.64 -8.56 -13.89
N LEU A 136 1.25 -9.49 -14.62
CA LEU A 136 2.10 -9.18 -15.76
C LEU A 136 1.29 -9.44 -17.02
N ILE A 137 1.13 -8.42 -17.86
CA ILE A 137 0.24 -8.43 -19.01
C ILE A 137 1.04 -8.10 -20.28
N ASP A 138 0.86 -8.89 -21.33
CA ASP A 138 1.29 -8.51 -22.68
C ASP A 138 0.26 -7.53 -23.27
N LEU A 139 0.60 -6.23 -23.33
CA LEU A 139 -0.31 -5.20 -23.86
C LEU A 139 -0.59 -5.34 -25.36
N SER A 140 0.16 -6.15 -26.11
CA SER A 140 -0.09 -6.35 -27.54
C SER A 140 -1.30 -7.25 -27.80
N CYS A 141 -1.61 -8.14 -26.86
CA CYS A 141 -2.69 -9.12 -27.01
C CYS A 141 -3.62 -9.25 -25.80
N GLY A 142 -3.30 -8.61 -24.66
CA GLY A 142 -4.07 -8.67 -23.43
C GLY A 142 -3.89 -9.97 -22.63
N GLU A 143 -2.87 -10.77 -22.94
CA GLU A 143 -2.61 -12.02 -22.23
C GLU A 143 -1.98 -11.75 -20.86
N ILE A 144 -2.53 -12.38 -19.82
CA ILE A 144 -1.90 -12.41 -18.49
C ILE A 144 -0.77 -13.46 -18.52
N LEU A 145 0.47 -12.99 -18.44
CA LEU A 145 1.69 -13.81 -18.41
C LEU A 145 2.02 -14.32 -17.00
N PHE A 146 1.65 -13.55 -15.97
CA PHE A 146 1.86 -13.91 -14.57
C PHE A 146 0.79 -13.26 -13.68
N GLN A 147 0.36 -13.97 -12.64
CA GLN A 147 -0.55 -13.48 -11.63
C GLN A 147 -0.20 -14.06 -10.26
N ASP A 148 0.00 -13.20 -9.26
CA ASP A 148 0.13 -13.60 -7.85
C ASP A 148 -0.19 -12.42 -6.93
N LYS A 149 -0.11 -12.64 -5.61
CA LYS A 149 -0.44 -11.66 -4.58
C LYS A 149 0.78 -11.25 -3.77
N ALA A 150 0.78 -9.98 -3.36
CA ALA A 150 1.62 -9.47 -2.29
C ALA A 150 0.80 -9.42 -0.99
N GLY A 151 1.44 -9.78 0.13
CA GLY A 151 0.80 -9.87 1.44
C GLY A 151 0.55 -8.52 2.11
N GLU A 152 0.12 -8.59 3.36
CA GLU A 152 -0.16 -7.41 4.19
C GLU A 152 1.06 -6.49 4.29
N ASN A 153 0.85 -5.19 4.06
CA ASN A 153 1.87 -4.13 4.07
C ASN A 153 3.04 -4.31 3.09
N GLU A 154 2.99 -5.29 2.19
CA GLU A 154 3.95 -5.46 1.09
C GLU A 154 3.64 -4.46 -0.03
N PHE A 155 4.08 -3.22 0.14
CA PHE A 155 3.74 -2.13 -0.75
C PHE A 155 4.57 -2.18 -2.03
N TYR A 156 3.97 -2.60 -3.14
CA TYR A 156 4.61 -2.62 -4.45
C TYR A 156 5.08 -1.21 -4.84
N LEU A 157 6.28 -1.09 -5.40
CA LEU A 157 6.87 0.18 -5.80
C LEU A 157 7.03 0.27 -7.32
N THR A 158 7.73 -0.71 -7.89
CA THR A 158 8.11 -0.74 -9.30
C THR A 158 8.57 -2.16 -9.67
N SER A 159 8.90 -2.36 -10.93
CA SER A 159 9.38 -3.64 -11.46
C SER A 159 10.48 -3.41 -12.50
N ASN A 160 11.35 -4.41 -12.63
CA ASN A 160 12.34 -4.50 -13.69
C ASN A 160 12.38 -5.95 -14.19
N GLY A 161 11.90 -6.16 -15.42
CA GLY A 161 11.71 -7.48 -16.01
C GLY A 161 10.77 -8.33 -15.16
N THR A 162 11.30 -9.46 -14.67
CA THR A 162 10.57 -10.42 -13.81
C THR A 162 10.57 -10.07 -12.33
N ARG A 163 11.29 -9.02 -11.91
CA ARG A 163 11.41 -8.62 -10.50
C ARG A 163 10.42 -7.53 -10.16
N CYS A 164 9.62 -7.76 -9.12
CA CYS A 164 8.77 -6.76 -8.49
C CYS A 164 9.42 -6.30 -7.19
N TYR A 165 9.59 -4.98 -7.02
CA TYR A 165 10.19 -4.36 -5.85
C TYR A 165 9.11 -3.84 -4.91
N PHE A 166 9.33 -4.03 -3.62
CA PHE A 166 8.38 -3.72 -2.56
C PHE A 166 9.06 -2.97 -1.43
N TYR A 167 8.31 -2.06 -0.81
CA TYR A 167 8.59 -1.54 0.52
C TYR A 167 7.79 -2.34 1.54
N LEU A 168 8.47 -2.79 2.60
CA LEU A 168 7.82 -3.31 3.80
C LEU A 168 8.20 -2.40 4.97
N PRO A 169 7.22 -1.74 5.63
CA PRO A 169 7.51 -0.90 6.78
C PRO A 169 8.09 -1.71 7.94
N GLY A 170 8.89 -1.03 8.76
CA GLY A 170 9.41 -1.59 9.99
C GLY A 170 8.31 -1.76 11.04
N LYS A 171 8.66 -2.42 12.15
CA LYS A 171 7.80 -2.57 13.31
C LYS A 171 8.60 -2.26 14.55
N GLU A 172 8.01 -1.47 15.44
CA GLU A 172 8.60 -1.24 16.75
C GLU A 172 8.62 -2.52 17.60
N GLU A 173 9.51 -2.55 18.60
CA GLU A 173 9.43 -3.57 19.65
C GLU A 173 8.04 -3.55 20.26
N SER A 174 7.42 -4.71 20.37
CA SER A 174 6.07 -4.82 20.93
C SER A 174 5.95 -6.02 21.85
N ASP A 175 4.93 -6.01 22.70
CA ASP A 175 4.67 -7.08 23.65
C ASP A 175 3.41 -7.86 23.27
N LYS A 176 3.46 -9.19 23.38
CA LYS A 176 2.29 -10.08 23.34
C LYS A 176 2.04 -10.69 24.71
N LEU A 177 0.79 -11.16 24.89
CA LEU A 177 0.33 -11.84 26.11
C LEU A 177 0.61 -11.03 27.39
N PHE A 178 0.21 -9.75 27.41
CA PHE A 178 0.38 -8.86 28.57
C PHE A 178 1.84 -8.71 29.04
N GLY A 179 2.79 -8.60 28.10
CA GLY A 179 4.21 -8.41 28.42
C GLY A 179 4.99 -9.70 28.69
N LEU A 180 4.38 -10.87 28.48
CA LEU A 180 5.07 -12.16 28.66
C LEU A 180 5.98 -12.53 27.48
N ILE A 181 5.71 -11.98 26.30
CA ILE A 181 6.52 -12.23 25.09
C ILE A 181 6.90 -10.89 24.50
N LYS A 182 8.20 -10.59 24.50
CA LYS A 182 8.77 -9.50 23.71
C LYS A 182 8.91 -9.91 22.25
N ILE A 183 8.38 -9.09 21.36
CA ILE A 183 8.60 -9.17 19.92
C ILE A 183 9.65 -8.12 19.58
N PRO A 184 10.82 -8.51 19.05
CA PRO A 184 11.86 -7.56 18.70
C PRO A 184 11.38 -6.63 17.58
N ALA A 185 11.97 -5.43 17.53
CA ALA A 185 11.75 -4.52 16.42
C ALA A 185 12.20 -5.16 15.10
N GLU A 186 11.48 -4.86 14.03
CA GLU A 186 11.79 -5.24 12.65
C GLU A 186 12.14 -3.96 11.88
N ASN A 187 13.26 -3.97 11.17
CA ASN A 187 13.65 -2.86 10.30
C ASN A 187 12.78 -2.81 9.05
N ALA A 188 12.48 -1.61 8.56
CA ALA A 188 11.88 -1.47 7.24
C ALA A 188 12.85 -1.96 6.16
N VAL A 189 12.33 -2.49 5.05
CA VAL A 189 13.15 -3.04 3.97
C VAL A 189 12.60 -2.69 2.59
N ILE A 190 13.52 -2.56 1.63
CA ILE A 190 13.24 -2.77 0.21
C ILE A 190 13.66 -4.20 -0.12
N TYR A 191 12.78 -4.94 -0.77
CA TYR A 191 13.08 -6.27 -1.30
C TYR A 191 12.43 -6.46 -2.65
N TYR A 192 12.86 -7.48 -3.40
CA TYR A 192 12.15 -7.93 -4.58
C TYR A 192 11.68 -9.38 -4.46
N ARG A 193 10.67 -9.72 -5.26
CA ARG A 193 10.27 -11.09 -5.60
C ARG A 193 10.42 -11.25 -7.10
N ASP A 194 10.87 -12.42 -7.55
CA ASP A 194 10.95 -12.73 -8.98
C ASP A 194 9.81 -13.69 -9.37
N THR A 195 9.28 -13.57 -10.58
CA THR A 195 8.24 -14.50 -11.08
C THR A 195 8.66 -15.97 -11.03
N SER A 196 9.96 -16.26 -11.15
CA SER A 196 10.50 -17.63 -11.10
C SER A 196 10.48 -18.26 -9.70
N ASP A 197 10.44 -17.43 -8.65
CA ASP A 197 10.51 -17.89 -7.26
C ASP A 197 9.66 -17.05 -6.29
N TRP A 198 8.49 -16.57 -6.74
CA TRP A 198 7.66 -15.53 -6.10
C TRP A 198 7.58 -15.53 -4.57
N THR A 199 7.56 -16.71 -3.94
CA THR A 199 7.53 -16.87 -2.48
C THR A 199 8.79 -16.37 -1.76
N GLN A 200 9.92 -16.24 -2.45
CA GLN A 200 11.21 -15.80 -1.90
C GLN A 200 11.30 -14.28 -1.95
N LYS A 201 11.64 -13.68 -0.79
CA LYS A 201 11.90 -12.25 -0.66
C LYS A 201 13.41 -12.02 -0.67
N HIS A 202 13.88 -11.27 -1.65
CA HIS A 202 15.30 -10.92 -1.81
C HIS A 202 15.53 -9.49 -1.34
N THR A 203 16.06 -9.30 -0.13
CA THR A 203 16.32 -7.97 0.44
C THR A 203 17.35 -7.20 -0.39
N VAL A 204 16.97 -6.01 -0.83
CA VAL A 204 17.82 -5.05 -1.55
C VAL A 204 18.44 -4.05 -0.58
N TYR A 205 17.64 -3.57 0.37
CA TYR A 205 18.06 -2.56 1.33
C TYR A 205 17.32 -2.72 2.65
N THR A 206 18.01 -2.47 3.75
CA THR A 206 17.44 -2.43 5.10
C THR A 206 17.65 -1.06 5.68
N PHE A 207 16.55 -0.41 6.08
CA PHE A 207 16.60 0.87 6.78
C PHE A 207 16.89 0.63 8.26
N ASP A 208 17.75 1.44 8.86
CA ASP A 208 17.98 1.38 10.30
C ASP A 208 16.89 2.13 11.06
N TYR A 209 15.72 1.50 11.21
CA TYR A 209 14.54 2.09 11.87
C TYR A 209 14.75 2.33 13.38
N VAL A 210 15.79 1.72 13.98
CA VAL A 210 16.13 1.93 15.40
C VAL A 210 16.83 3.27 15.61
N SER A 211 17.52 3.77 14.58
CA SER A 211 18.32 4.99 14.66
C SER A 211 17.77 6.13 13.82
N GLU A 212 17.25 5.87 12.61
CA GLU A 212 16.90 6.93 11.67
C GLU A 212 15.86 6.53 10.59
N PRO A 213 14.98 7.47 10.21
CA PRO A 213 14.79 8.77 10.85
C PRO A 213 13.97 8.62 12.14
N ASP A 214 14.27 9.46 13.13
CA ASP A 214 13.37 9.72 14.26
C ASP A 214 12.10 10.37 13.69
N ILE A 215 11.13 9.54 13.33
CA ILE A 215 9.86 9.98 12.74
C ILE A 215 9.10 10.70 13.84
N ASP A 216 9.04 12.03 13.77
CA ASP A 216 8.21 12.81 14.68
C ASP A 216 6.73 12.53 14.39
N THR A 217 6.19 11.58 15.13
CA THR A 217 4.75 11.27 15.16
C THR A 217 4.00 12.14 16.17
N SER A 218 4.68 13.06 16.86
CA SER A 218 4.09 13.89 17.91
C SER A 218 3.33 15.09 17.33
N ASN A 219 2.36 15.60 18.09
CA ASN A 219 1.72 16.92 17.89
C ASN A 219 1.23 17.26 16.47
N GLY A 220 0.72 16.29 15.71
CA GLY A 220 0.10 16.56 14.41
C GLY A 220 1.08 16.88 13.28
N VAL A 221 2.36 16.57 13.45
CA VAL A 221 3.33 16.55 12.35
C VAL A 221 2.93 15.43 11.39
N LEU A 222 2.69 15.79 10.12
CA LEU A 222 2.43 14.81 9.07
C LEU A 222 3.78 14.35 8.51
N THR A 223 4.10 13.08 8.72
CA THR A 223 5.27 12.45 8.11
C THR A 223 4.85 11.76 6.81
N ARG A 224 5.67 11.93 5.77
CA ARG A 224 5.47 11.27 4.49
C ARG A 224 6.78 10.70 3.94
N ILE A 225 6.77 9.43 3.55
CA ILE A 225 7.83 8.78 2.79
C ILE A 225 7.51 8.93 1.30
N LYS A 226 8.43 9.55 0.57
CA LYS A 226 8.34 9.73 -0.87
C LYS A 226 9.25 8.73 -1.58
N PHE A 227 8.68 7.95 -2.49
CA PHE A 227 9.37 7.00 -3.34
C PHE A 227 9.47 7.60 -4.74
N TYR A 228 10.66 8.09 -5.12
CA TYR A 228 10.91 8.54 -6.48
C TYR A 228 11.42 7.36 -7.29
N ILE A 229 10.62 6.93 -8.25
CA ILE A 229 10.91 5.80 -9.12
C ILE A 229 11.75 6.29 -10.30
N SER A 230 12.82 5.57 -10.59
CA SER A 230 13.55 5.66 -11.86
C SER A 230 13.92 4.26 -12.33
N GLU A 231 14.33 4.13 -13.58
CA GLU A 231 14.60 2.85 -14.26
C GLU A 231 15.50 1.91 -13.45
N ASN A 232 16.61 2.44 -12.90
CA ASN A 232 17.65 1.64 -12.24
C ASN A 232 17.93 2.07 -10.79
N GLN A 233 17.11 2.97 -10.24
CA GLN A 233 17.31 3.54 -8.91
C GLN A 233 15.98 3.94 -8.27
N LEU A 234 15.89 3.73 -6.98
CA LEU A 234 14.82 4.18 -6.12
C LEU A 234 15.41 5.22 -5.14
N LYS A 235 14.93 6.46 -5.20
CA LYS A 235 15.18 7.42 -4.12
C LYS A 235 14.04 7.31 -3.12
N VAL A 236 14.36 7.04 -1.86
CA VAL A 236 13.39 7.04 -0.77
C VAL A 236 13.69 8.20 0.16
N ALA A 237 12.75 9.14 0.29
CA ALA A 237 12.92 10.35 1.10
C ALA A 237 11.87 10.44 2.21
N TRP A 238 12.32 10.63 3.44
CA TRP A 238 11.47 10.94 4.58
C TRP A 238 11.30 12.44 4.68
N THR A 239 10.04 12.87 4.76
CA THR A 239 9.66 14.26 4.72
C THR A 239 8.71 14.60 5.87
N PHE A 240 8.84 15.81 6.42
CA PHE A 240 7.92 16.34 7.43
C PHE A 240 7.17 17.55 6.87
N TYR A 241 5.88 17.64 7.19
CA TYR A 241 5.08 18.80 6.86
C TYR A 241 5.33 19.93 7.86
N GLU A 242 6.01 20.98 7.43
CA GLU A 242 6.42 22.09 8.29
C GLU A 242 6.27 23.45 7.60
N SER A 243 6.21 24.52 8.40
CA SER A 243 6.05 25.86 7.86
C SER A 243 7.34 26.37 7.24
N VAL A 244 7.26 26.85 6.00
CA VAL A 244 8.36 27.54 5.29
C VAL A 244 8.27 29.07 5.44
N GLY A 245 7.43 29.56 6.35
CA GLY A 245 7.16 30.98 6.58
C GLY A 245 6.00 31.53 5.74
N ASN A 246 5.57 32.76 6.04
CA ASN A 246 4.48 33.46 5.36
C ASN A 246 3.13 32.71 5.30
N GLY A 247 2.88 31.79 6.24
CA GLY A 247 1.67 30.97 6.25
C GLY A 247 1.71 29.77 5.29
N ASN A 248 2.82 29.56 4.57
CA ASN A 248 3.02 28.42 3.70
C ASN A 248 3.58 27.23 4.49
N TRP A 249 3.20 26.04 4.06
CA TRP A 249 3.59 24.76 4.63
C TRP A 249 3.92 23.79 3.51
N GLU A 250 5.03 23.08 3.66
CA GLU A 250 5.56 22.19 2.63
C GLU A 250 6.12 20.92 3.29
N TYR A 251 6.16 19.83 2.53
CA TYR A 251 6.88 18.62 2.91
C TYR A 251 8.37 18.82 2.62
N LEU A 252 9.19 18.97 3.66
CA LEU A 252 10.63 19.14 3.51
C LEU A 252 11.37 17.81 3.74
N GLU A 253 12.31 17.51 2.86
CA GLU A 253 13.19 16.33 2.96
C GLU A 253 14.09 16.44 4.20
N LYS A 254 14.01 15.42 5.05
CA LYS A 254 14.82 15.28 6.26
C LYS A 254 15.96 14.30 6.06
N LYS A 255 15.66 13.21 5.34
CA LYS A 255 16.63 12.18 5.00
C LYS A 255 16.22 11.52 3.70
N ALA A 256 17.20 11.22 2.84
CA ALA A 256 16.98 10.44 1.64
C ALA A 256 18.02 9.35 1.48
N TYR A 257 17.62 8.29 0.77
CA TYR A 257 18.44 7.15 0.45
C TYR A 257 18.31 6.88 -1.04
N GLU A 258 19.45 6.70 -1.69
CA GLU A 258 19.54 6.33 -3.10
C GLU A 258 19.83 4.84 -3.18
N ILE A 259 18.85 4.05 -3.63
CA ILE A 259 18.90 2.59 -3.61
C ILE A 259 18.96 2.09 -5.06
N PRO A 260 20.07 1.50 -5.51
CA PRO A 260 20.14 0.94 -6.86
C PRO A 260 19.21 -0.27 -6.99
N LEU A 261 18.42 -0.29 -8.04
CA LEU A 261 17.57 -1.42 -8.42
C LEU A 261 18.34 -2.20 -9.49
N ALA A 262 19.14 -3.17 -9.07
CA ALA A 262 20.06 -3.84 -9.97
C ALA A 262 19.38 -4.91 -10.83
N GLU A 263 19.72 -5.00 -12.11
CA GLU A 263 19.67 -6.27 -12.84
C GLU A 263 20.86 -7.18 -12.44
N ASN A 264 22.05 -6.58 -12.23
CA ASN A 264 23.35 -7.25 -12.23
C ASN A 264 24.24 -7.02 -11.00
N ALA A 265 23.70 -6.93 -9.78
CA ALA A 265 24.54 -6.83 -8.57
C ALA A 265 25.27 -8.14 -8.20
N PHE A 266 25.01 -9.25 -8.91
CA PHE A 266 25.59 -10.57 -8.62
C PHE A 266 25.89 -11.41 -9.88
N GLN A 267 26.56 -10.83 -10.89
CA GLN A 267 27.32 -11.63 -11.87
C GLN A 267 28.82 -11.51 -11.61
#